data_AF-A0A9P8KKX5-F1
#
_entry.id   AF-A0A9P8KKX5-F1
#
_cell.length_a   1.000
_cell.length_b   1.000
_cell.length_c   1.000
_cell.angle_alpha   90.00
_cell.angle_beta   90.00
_cell.angle_gamma   90.00
#
_symmetry.space_group_name_H-M   'P 1'
#
loop_
_entity.id
_entity.type
_entity.pdbx_description
1 polymer ?
#
loop_
_entity_poly.entity_id
_entity_poly.type
_entity_poly.pdbx_seq_one_letter_code
_entity_poly.pdbx_strand_id
1 'polypeptide(L)'
;MRAFLLCSAIAGLAIAHGSHSQKPIVDANANWMTKHMAEEHHVDGWDAASFFTLHDYDSDGYWQGEELLRTYGLMDESNKHVSWERRDEILRGLLALLDLNRDGIVSRDEWTDFTAQGKTLPDMNTGPGHHGDDEYEYEIHHWEKYHDENSKLEDLNHPEDIEHFKKHEQMEEEEERQEKLDQMSIVVENIPKKFLRDL
;
A
#
# COMPACT_ATOMS: atom_id res chain seq x y z
N MET A 1 35.69 1.00 -43.28
CA MET A 1 34.47 1.19 -42.45
C MET A 1 34.49 0.20 -41.29
N ARG A 2 34.81 0.66 -40.08
CA ARG A 2 34.48 -0.02 -38.82
C ARG A 2 34.30 1.09 -37.78
N ALA A 3 33.06 1.51 -37.58
CA ALA A 3 32.70 2.41 -36.49
C ALA A 3 32.41 1.54 -35.27
N PHE A 4 33.21 1.70 -34.21
CA PHE A 4 32.92 1.13 -32.90
C PHE A 4 31.83 1.99 -32.25
N LEU A 5 30.67 1.38 -31.98
CA LEU A 5 29.63 1.94 -31.11
C LEU A 5 30.08 1.73 -29.66
N LEU A 6 30.42 2.81 -28.97
CA LEU A 6 30.64 2.83 -27.53
C LEU A 6 29.27 3.03 -26.88
N CYS A 7 28.70 1.98 -26.28
CA CYS A 7 27.53 2.11 -25.40
C CYS A 7 28.02 2.58 -24.03
N SER A 8 27.85 3.87 -23.72
CA SER A 8 27.97 4.38 -22.36
C SER A 8 26.71 4.01 -21.57
N ALA A 9 26.83 3.07 -20.65
CA ALA A 9 25.81 2.85 -19.62
C ALA A 9 25.99 3.92 -18.54
N ILE A 10 25.00 4.82 -18.40
CA ILE A 10 24.90 5.71 -17.25
C ILE A 10 24.16 4.93 -16.18
N ALA A 11 24.89 4.39 -15.20
CA ALA A 11 24.28 3.91 -13.97
C ALA A 11 23.94 5.13 -13.12
N GLY A 12 22.67 5.54 -13.13
CA GLY A 12 22.14 6.49 -12.16
C GLY A 12 22.07 5.80 -10.80
N LEU A 13 22.84 6.30 -9.83
CA LEU A 13 22.63 5.97 -8.42
C LEU A 13 21.27 6.56 -8.02
N ALA A 14 20.25 5.72 -7.91
CA ALA A 14 19.06 6.07 -7.16
C ALA A 14 19.45 6.11 -5.68
N ILE A 15 19.65 7.29 -5.14
CA ILE A 15 19.81 7.46 -3.69
C ILE A 15 18.40 7.66 -3.14
N ALA A 16 17.79 6.58 -2.64
CA ALA A 16 16.63 6.68 -1.78
C ALA A 16 17.07 7.37 -0.48
N HIS A 17 16.81 8.67 -0.36
CA HIS A 17 16.97 9.38 0.91
C HIS A 17 15.64 9.26 1.66
N GLY A 18 15.61 8.43 2.71
CA GLY A 18 14.62 8.54 3.77
C GLY A 18 14.90 9.81 4.57
N SER A 19 14.42 10.95 4.08
CA SER A 19 14.31 12.14 4.91
C SER A 19 13.06 11.92 5.77
N HIS A 20 13.22 11.62 7.06
CA HIS A 20 12.13 11.54 8.03
C HIS A 20 11.47 12.92 8.18
N SER A 21 10.62 13.28 7.23
CA SER A 21 9.81 14.49 7.29
C SER A 21 8.65 14.23 8.23
N GLN A 22 8.60 14.99 9.33
CA GLN A 22 7.48 14.95 10.26
C GLN A 22 6.14 15.12 9.52
N LYS A 23 5.17 14.25 9.84
CA LYS A 23 3.79 14.31 9.35
C LYS A 23 3.26 15.75 9.33
N PRO A 24 2.71 16.22 8.18
CA PRO A 24 2.15 17.56 8.08
C PRO A 24 1.04 17.83 9.10
N ILE A 25 1.02 19.06 9.65
CA ILE A 25 -0.06 19.50 10.55
C ILE A 25 -1.30 19.82 9.71
N VAL A 26 -2.38 19.07 9.90
CA VAL A 26 -3.65 19.23 9.18
C VAL A 26 -4.74 19.82 10.09
N ASP A 27 -5.58 20.71 9.54
CA ASP A 27 -6.76 21.22 10.24
C ASP A 27 -7.73 20.07 10.61
N ALA A 28 -8.25 20.08 11.83
CA ALA A 28 -9.17 19.05 12.31
C ALA A 28 -10.44 18.90 11.45
N ASN A 29 -10.86 19.98 10.77
CA ASN A 29 -12.02 20.03 9.88
C ASN A 29 -11.64 19.84 8.40
N ALA A 30 -10.38 19.53 8.08
CA ALA A 30 -9.98 19.21 6.71
C ALA A 30 -10.77 18.00 6.17
N ASN A 31 -10.98 17.97 4.86
CA ASN A 31 -11.63 16.85 4.20
C ASN A 31 -10.77 15.57 4.29
N TRP A 32 -11.41 14.42 4.08
CA TRP A 32 -10.77 13.11 4.19
C TRP A 32 -9.52 13.00 3.31
N MET A 33 -9.57 13.47 2.05
CA MET A 33 -8.41 13.41 1.15
C MET A 33 -7.20 14.19 1.69
N THR A 34 -7.43 15.35 2.30
CA THR A 34 -6.36 16.18 2.86
C THR A 34 -5.72 15.50 4.06
N LYS A 35 -6.55 14.87 4.91
CA LYS A 35 -6.05 14.05 6.01
C LYS A 35 -5.26 12.86 5.45
N HIS A 36 -5.88 12.04 4.61
CA HIS A 36 -5.26 10.89 3.94
C HIS A 36 -3.87 11.20 3.36
N MET A 37 -3.75 12.26 2.55
CA MET A 37 -2.46 12.64 1.94
C MET A 37 -1.39 13.04 2.96
N ALA A 38 -1.79 13.63 4.08
CA ALA A 38 -0.86 13.96 5.14
C ALA A 38 -0.54 12.74 6.02
N GLU A 39 -1.51 11.86 6.27
CA GLU A 39 -1.35 10.70 7.17
C GLU A 39 -0.61 9.54 6.51
N GLU A 40 -0.94 9.22 5.25
CA GLU A 40 -0.41 8.03 4.57
C GLU A 40 0.76 8.35 3.63
N HIS A 41 0.82 9.58 3.10
CA HIS A 41 1.84 9.97 2.11
C HIS A 41 2.81 11.05 2.61
N HIS A 42 2.63 11.56 3.84
CA HIS A 42 3.41 12.67 4.39
C HIS A 42 3.53 13.91 3.47
N VAL A 43 2.52 14.15 2.63
CA VAL A 43 2.52 15.24 1.65
C VAL A 43 1.62 16.38 2.11
N ASP A 44 2.20 17.57 2.22
CA ASP A 44 1.44 18.83 2.22
C ASP A 44 1.37 19.42 0.80
N GLY A 45 0.26 20.09 0.47
CA GLY A 45 0.12 20.74 -0.84
C GLY A 45 0.17 19.77 -2.03
N TRP A 46 -0.86 18.95 -2.19
CA TRP A 46 -1.07 18.06 -3.34
C TRP A 46 -2.09 18.65 -4.32
N ASP A 47 -2.13 18.13 -5.55
CA ASP A 47 -3.16 18.46 -6.54
C ASP A 47 -3.94 17.22 -7.00
N ALA A 48 -5.00 17.43 -7.76
CA ALA A 48 -5.84 16.33 -8.24
C ALA A 48 -5.03 15.32 -9.07
N ALA A 49 -4.06 15.76 -9.87
CA ALA A 49 -3.27 14.86 -10.70
C ALA A 49 -2.33 13.98 -9.88
N SER A 50 -1.68 14.54 -8.84
CA SER A 50 -0.84 13.77 -7.93
C SER A 50 -1.66 12.80 -7.10
N PHE A 51 -2.84 13.20 -6.61
CA PHE A 51 -3.75 12.29 -5.89
C PHE A 51 -4.15 11.13 -6.80
N PHE A 52 -4.51 11.39 -8.07
CA PHE A 52 -4.83 10.32 -9.01
C PHE A 52 -3.68 9.32 -9.18
N THR A 53 -2.50 9.84 -9.52
CA THR A 53 -1.33 9.02 -9.85
C THR A 53 -0.79 8.24 -8.65
N LEU A 54 -0.91 8.74 -7.42
CA LEU A 54 -0.46 8.01 -6.23
C LEU A 54 -1.33 6.78 -5.90
N HIS A 55 -2.59 6.76 -6.36
CA HIS A 55 -3.55 5.70 -6.06
C HIS A 55 -3.93 4.86 -7.28
N ASP A 56 -3.27 5.11 -8.41
CA ASP A 56 -3.23 4.25 -9.60
C ASP A 56 -2.04 3.30 -9.39
N TYR A 57 -2.27 2.26 -8.59
CA TYR A 57 -1.24 1.40 -8.01
C TYR A 57 -0.58 0.52 -9.07
N ASP A 58 -1.31 0.12 -10.12
CA ASP A 58 -0.74 -0.62 -11.24
C ASP A 58 -0.28 0.27 -12.40
N SER A 59 -0.52 1.59 -12.29
CA SER A 59 -0.11 2.62 -13.25
C SER A 59 -0.70 2.43 -14.65
N ASP A 60 -1.90 1.86 -14.74
CA ASP A 60 -2.62 1.66 -16.00
C ASP A 60 -3.39 2.90 -16.48
N GLY A 61 -3.49 3.93 -15.63
CA GLY A 61 -4.16 5.20 -15.93
C GLY A 61 -5.63 5.26 -15.50
N TYR A 62 -6.11 4.25 -14.78
CA TYR A 62 -7.46 4.14 -14.27
C TYR A 62 -7.44 3.80 -12.77
N TRP A 63 -8.53 4.07 -12.06
CA TRP A 63 -8.77 3.42 -10.79
C TRP A 63 -9.79 2.31 -10.94
N GLN A 64 -9.36 1.10 -10.66
CA GLN A 64 -10.20 -0.07 -10.55
C GLN A 64 -10.84 -0.16 -9.17
N GLY A 65 -11.88 -0.99 -9.04
CA GLY A 65 -12.59 -1.14 -7.77
C GLY A 65 -11.69 -1.59 -6.60
N GLU A 66 -10.68 -2.41 -6.89
CA GLU A 66 -9.70 -2.85 -5.89
C GLU A 66 -8.84 -1.67 -5.38
N GLU A 67 -8.43 -0.77 -6.27
CA GLU A 67 -7.61 0.41 -5.93
C GLU A 67 -8.42 1.45 -5.15
N LEU A 68 -9.71 1.61 -5.47
CA LEU A 68 -10.63 2.41 -4.66
C LEU A 68 -10.74 1.85 -3.24
N LEU A 69 -10.94 0.54 -3.10
CA LEU A 69 -11.03 -0.10 -1.78
C LEU A 69 -9.69 -0.04 -1.02
N ARG A 70 -8.58 -0.25 -1.72
CA ARG A 70 -7.22 -0.14 -1.18
C ARG A 70 -6.96 1.26 -0.62
N THR A 71 -7.29 2.31 -1.38
CA THR A 71 -7.12 3.71 -0.96
C THR A 71 -7.91 4.08 0.30
N TYR A 72 -9.05 3.41 0.53
CA TYR A 72 -9.83 3.54 1.78
C TYR A 72 -9.33 2.64 2.92
N GLY A 73 -8.19 1.99 2.73
CA GLY A 73 -7.54 1.06 3.64
C GLY A 73 -8.32 -0.21 3.91
N LEU A 74 -9.25 -0.58 3.03
CA LEU A 74 -10.07 -1.77 3.25
C LEU A 74 -9.26 -3.04 3.02
N MET A 75 -8.20 -3.01 2.23
CA MET A 75 -7.37 -4.20 2.01
C MET A 75 -6.36 -4.45 3.14
N ASP A 76 -6.21 -3.51 4.06
CA ASP A 76 -5.30 -3.60 5.20
C ASP A 76 -5.89 -4.44 6.37
N GLU A 77 -4.99 -5.03 7.17
CA GLU A 77 -5.34 -5.86 8.33
C GLU A 77 -6.10 -5.09 9.42
N SER A 78 -5.88 -3.78 9.56
CA SER A 78 -6.63 -2.94 10.51
C SER A 78 -8.14 -2.94 10.22
N ASN A 79 -8.52 -3.12 8.95
CA ASN A 79 -9.90 -3.15 8.49
C ASN A 79 -10.44 -4.56 8.21
N LYS A 80 -9.79 -5.63 8.67
CA LYS A 80 -10.30 -7.02 8.54
C LYS A 80 -11.67 -7.26 9.16
N HIS A 81 -12.07 -6.40 10.10
CA HIS A 81 -13.36 -6.44 10.76
C HIS A 81 -14.50 -5.87 9.90
N VAL A 82 -14.19 -5.12 8.83
CA VAL A 82 -15.18 -4.56 7.90
C VAL A 82 -15.70 -5.68 6.98
N SER A 83 -17.01 -5.90 7.00
CA SER A 83 -17.64 -6.99 6.24
C SER A 83 -17.58 -6.78 4.73
N TRP A 84 -17.71 -7.88 3.98
CA TRP A 84 -17.76 -7.84 2.50
C TRP A 84 -18.92 -7.00 1.97
N GLU A 85 -20.09 -7.06 2.61
CA GLU A 85 -21.26 -6.27 2.24
C GLU A 85 -20.99 -4.76 2.40
N ARG A 86 -20.28 -4.37 3.47
CA ARG A 86 -19.91 -2.97 3.68
C ARG A 86 -18.87 -2.48 2.67
N ARG A 87 -17.89 -3.32 2.31
CA ARG A 87 -16.90 -3.01 1.27
C ARG A 87 -17.57 -2.80 -0.09
N ASP A 88 -18.49 -3.69 -0.45
CA ASP A 88 -19.29 -3.60 -1.68
C ASP A 88 -20.22 -2.37 -1.70
N GLU A 89 -20.82 -2.00 -0.56
CA GLU A 89 -21.57 -0.76 -0.42
C GLU A 89 -20.71 0.49 -0.65
N ILE A 90 -19.51 0.53 -0.06
CA ILE A 90 -18.54 1.62 -0.25
C ILE A 90 -18.13 1.72 -1.73
N LEU A 91 -17.75 0.60 -2.35
CA LEU A 91 -17.34 0.58 -3.76
C LEU A 91 -18.44 1.10 -4.68
N ARG A 92 -19.69 0.61 -4.51
CA ARG A 92 -20.82 1.12 -5.28
C ARG A 92 -21.06 2.61 -5.07
N GLY A 93 -20.91 3.09 -3.84
CA GLY A 93 -21.03 4.51 -3.52
C GLY A 93 -19.98 5.35 -4.22
N LEU A 94 -18.73 4.90 -4.26
CA LEU A 94 -17.62 5.57 -4.94
C LEU A 94 -17.80 5.57 -6.46
N LEU A 95 -18.12 4.43 -7.06
CA LEU A 95 -18.38 4.35 -8.50
C LEU A 95 -19.58 5.23 -8.89
N ALA A 96 -20.65 5.25 -8.11
CA ALA A 96 -21.79 6.15 -8.37
C ALA A 96 -21.43 7.65 -8.32
N LEU A 97 -20.34 8.02 -7.62
CA LEU A 97 -19.84 9.40 -7.53
C LEU A 97 -18.87 9.75 -8.66
N LEU A 98 -18.05 8.78 -9.08
CA LEU A 98 -16.87 9.01 -9.92
C LEU A 98 -17.02 8.47 -11.35
N ASP A 99 -17.56 7.26 -11.52
CA ASP A 99 -17.72 6.58 -12.81
C ASP A 99 -19.00 7.08 -13.51
N LEU A 100 -18.82 8.10 -14.36
CA LEU A 100 -19.93 8.80 -15.03
C LEU A 100 -20.41 8.03 -16.25
N ASN A 101 -19.51 7.28 -16.89
CA ASN A 101 -19.81 6.52 -18.10
C ASN A 101 -20.35 5.10 -17.81
N ARG A 102 -20.19 4.64 -16.56
CA ARG A 102 -20.61 3.33 -16.01
C ARG A 102 -19.88 2.13 -16.61
N ASP A 103 -18.58 2.26 -16.88
CA ASP A 103 -17.73 1.17 -17.35
C ASP A 103 -17.08 0.38 -16.20
N GLY A 104 -17.27 0.81 -14.95
CA GLY A 104 -16.81 0.12 -13.74
C GLY A 104 -15.40 0.50 -13.29
N ILE A 105 -14.76 1.46 -13.96
CA ILE A 105 -13.47 2.03 -13.60
C ILE A 105 -13.58 3.56 -13.54
N VAL A 106 -12.60 4.23 -12.96
CA VAL A 106 -12.56 5.69 -12.91
C VAL A 106 -11.38 6.18 -13.74
N SER A 107 -11.66 6.91 -14.81
CA SER A 107 -10.63 7.53 -15.64
C SER A 107 -10.08 8.83 -15.03
N ARG A 108 -8.90 9.25 -15.48
CA ARG A 108 -8.33 10.57 -15.11
C ARG A 108 -9.24 11.74 -15.46
N ASP A 109 -9.98 11.65 -16.56
CA ASP A 109 -10.90 12.71 -16.99
C ASP A 109 -12.10 12.80 -16.03
N GLU A 110 -12.69 11.68 -15.65
CA GLU A 110 -13.78 11.63 -14.65
C GLU A 110 -13.33 12.16 -13.28
N TRP A 111 -12.12 11.79 -12.86
CA TRP A 111 -11.51 12.33 -11.64
C TRP A 111 -11.30 13.85 -11.71
N THR A 112 -10.79 14.34 -12.84
CA THR A 112 -10.57 15.77 -13.07
C THR A 112 -11.89 16.53 -13.06
N ASP A 113 -12.93 16.01 -13.72
CA ASP A 113 -14.27 16.59 -13.73
C ASP A 113 -14.90 16.59 -12.33
N PHE A 114 -14.71 15.54 -11.54
CA PHE A 114 -15.18 15.45 -10.15
C PHE A 114 -14.54 16.54 -9.28
N THR A 115 -13.22 16.66 -9.31
CA THR A 115 -12.48 17.63 -8.48
C THR A 115 -12.66 19.08 -8.96
N ALA A 116 -12.81 19.31 -10.27
CA ALA A 116 -13.11 20.64 -10.84
C ALA A 116 -14.45 21.21 -10.36
N GLN A 117 -15.38 20.36 -9.93
CA GLN A 117 -16.64 20.78 -9.29
C GLN A 117 -16.45 21.20 -7.81
N GLY A 118 -15.23 21.19 -7.29
CA GLY A 118 -14.92 21.44 -5.88
C GLY A 118 -15.35 20.31 -4.94
N LYS A 119 -15.59 19.11 -5.49
CA LYS A 119 -15.95 17.92 -4.70
C LYS A 119 -14.70 17.24 -4.15
N THR A 120 -14.88 16.52 -3.05
CA THR A 120 -13.85 15.71 -2.40
C THR A 120 -14.39 14.32 -2.15
N LEU A 121 -13.49 13.32 -2.09
CA LEU A 121 -13.88 11.98 -1.68
C LEU A 121 -14.49 12.01 -0.26
N PRO A 122 -15.59 11.28 -0.02
CA PRO A 122 -16.26 11.26 1.27
C PRO A 122 -15.45 10.46 2.30
N ASP A 123 -15.56 10.84 3.58
CA ASP A 123 -15.09 9.98 4.67
C ASP A 123 -16.05 8.81 4.84
N MET A 124 -15.56 7.58 4.66
CA MET A 124 -16.35 6.35 4.79
C MET A 124 -16.33 5.77 6.22
N ASN A 125 -15.65 6.44 7.15
CA ASN A 125 -15.35 5.98 8.51
C ASN A 125 -14.56 4.66 8.53
N THR A 126 -13.58 4.53 7.64
CA THR A 126 -12.67 3.37 7.55
C THR A 126 -11.27 3.67 8.06
N GLY A 127 -11.05 4.87 8.63
CA GLY A 127 -9.76 5.33 9.11
C GLY A 127 -9.04 6.22 8.09
N PRO A 128 -7.72 6.40 8.26
CA PRO A 128 -6.94 7.32 7.45
C PRO A 128 -6.68 6.76 6.05
N GLY A 129 -6.74 5.44 5.87
CA GLY A 129 -6.69 4.78 4.56
C GLY A 129 -5.45 3.91 4.32
N HIS A 130 -4.89 3.30 5.37
CA HIS A 130 -3.73 2.38 5.33
C HIS A 130 -3.67 1.50 4.07
N HIS A 131 -2.63 1.69 3.25
CA HIS A 131 -2.49 1.00 1.95
C HIS A 131 -1.06 0.68 1.54
N GLY A 132 -0.09 1.05 2.38
CA GLY A 132 1.30 0.60 2.32
C GLY A 132 1.43 -0.87 2.70
N ASP A 133 2.65 -1.37 2.65
CA ASP A 133 2.97 -2.68 3.22
C ASP A 133 3.13 -2.59 4.73
N ASP A 134 3.25 -3.74 5.39
CA ASP A 134 3.35 -3.82 6.86
C ASP A 134 4.54 -3.02 7.42
N GLU A 135 5.63 -2.91 6.65
CA GLU A 135 6.84 -2.18 7.06
C GLU A 135 6.59 -0.68 7.01
N TYR A 136 6.06 -0.20 5.89
CA TYR A 136 5.73 1.21 5.72
C TYR A 136 4.69 1.68 6.74
N GLU A 137 3.61 0.92 6.93
CA GLU A 137 2.55 1.26 7.89
C GLU A 137 3.06 1.27 9.33
N TYR A 138 3.96 0.34 9.69
CA TYR A 138 4.64 0.36 10.99
C TYR A 138 5.53 1.61 11.14
N GLU A 139 6.31 1.95 10.11
CA GLU A 139 7.21 3.12 10.12
C GLU A 139 6.41 4.41 10.36
N ILE A 140 5.40 4.69 9.52
CA ILE A 140 4.74 5.99 9.53
C ILE A 140 3.72 6.17 10.66
N HIS A 141 3.06 5.10 11.13
CA HIS A 141 2.00 5.22 12.15
C HIS A 141 2.46 4.88 13.57
N HIS A 142 3.49 4.04 13.69
CA HIS A 142 3.99 3.60 15.00
C HIS A 142 5.39 4.11 15.30
N TRP A 143 6.37 3.81 14.43
CA TRP A 143 7.76 4.20 14.66
C TRP A 143 7.89 5.71 14.80
N GLU A 144 7.47 6.51 13.82
CA GLU A 144 7.60 7.98 13.89
C GLU A 144 6.89 8.63 15.09
N LYS A 145 5.90 7.93 15.66
CA LYS A 145 5.10 8.42 16.79
C LYS A 145 5.74 8.12 18.14
N TYR A 146 6.36 6.96 18.30
CA TYR A 146 6.85 6.48 19.60
C TYR A 146 8.36 6.30 19.66
N HIS A 147 9.01 6.26 18.50
CA HIS A 147 10.42 5.98 18.34
C HIS A 147 11.11 7.01 17.45
N ASP A 148 12.44 7.05 17.52
CA ASP A 148 13.28 7.83 16.64
C ASP A 148 14.66 7.17 16.48
N GLU A 149 15.57 7.82 15.76
CA GLU A 149 16.95 7.33 15.53
C GLU A 149 17.76 7.07 16.82
N ASN A 150 17.32 7.60 17.96
CA ASN A 150 17.94 7.40 19.27
C ASN A 150 17.23 6.32 20.12
N SER A 151 16.09 5.79 19.65
CA SER A 151 15.43 4.64 20.29
C SER A 151 16.38 3.47 20.36
N LYS A 152 16.42 2.82 21.52
CA LYS A 152 17.23 1.62 21.75
C LYS A 152 16.35 0.39 21.67
N LEU A 153 16.98 -0.78 21.55
CA LEU A 153 16.28 -2.06 21.52
C LEU A 153 15.37 -2.26 22.75
N GLU A 154 15.81 -1.81 23.93
CA GLU A 154 14.97 -1.88 25.14
C GLU A 154 13.70 -1.00 25.09
N ASP A 155 13.67 0.02 24.23
CA ASP A 155 12.52 0.93 24.06
C ASP A 155 11.45 0.34 23.13
N LEU A 156 11.83 -0.62 22.27
CA LEU A 156 10.95 -1.29 21.29
C LEU A 156 10.07 -2.37 21.95
N ASN A 157 9.18 -1.95 22.84
CA ASN A 157 8.39 -2.83 23.70
C ASN A 157 6.89 -2.55 23.68
N HIS A 158 6.41 -1.67 22.79
CA HIS A 158 4.98 -1.51 22.61
C HIS A 158 4.37 -2.79 22.03
N PRO A 159 3.08 -3.08 22.32
CA PRO A 159 2.40 -4.24 21.73
C PRO A 159 2.57 -4.34 20.21
N GLU A 160 2.51 -3.20 19.52
CA GLU A 160 2.69 -3.09 18.07
C GLU A 160 4.13 -3.42 17.63
N ASP A 161 5.17 -3.00 18.39
CA ASP A 161 6.56 -3.39 18.15
C ASP A 161 6.72 -4.92 18.21
N ILE A 162 6.16 -5.51 19.27
CA ILE A 162 6.27 -6.95 19.52
C ILE A 162 5.53 -7.75 18.43
N GLU A 163 4.34 -7.31 18.03
CA GLU A 163 3.58 -7.97 16.97
C GLU A 163 4.26 -7.85 15.62
N HIS A 164 4.79 -6.67 15.28
CA HIS A 164 5.53 -6.43 14.05
C HIS A 164 6.79 -7.32 13.95
N PHE A 165 7.64 -7.34 14.98
CA PHE A 165 8.84 -8.20 14.96
C PHE A 165 8.52 -9.68 14.99
N LYS A 166 7.49 -10.10 15.73
CA LYS A 166 7.05 -11.49 15.71
C LYS A 166 6.58 -11.91 14.32
N LYS A 167 5.97 -11.01 13.54
CA LYS A 167 5.58 -11.28 12.15
C LYS A 167 6.83 -11.48 11.28
N HIS A 168 7.85 -10.63 11.43
CA HIS A 168 9.14 -10.80 10.75
C HIS A 168 9.81 -12.12 11.09
N GLU A 169 9.90 -12.49 12.37
CA GLU A 169 10.44 -13.79 12.79
C GLU A 169 9.71 -14.97 12.12
N GLN A 170 8.38 -14.90 12.01
CA GLN A 170 7.58 -15.93 11.34
C GLN A 170 7.82 -15.99 9.83
N MET A 171 8.00 -14.83 9.18
CA MET A 171 8.31 -14.75 7.75
C MET A 171 9.69 -15.33 7.46
N GLU A 172 10.70 -14.95 8.24
CA GLU A 172 12.06 -15.48 8.13
C GLU A 172 12.09 -17.02 8.32
N GLU A 173 11.36 -17.54 9.32
CA GLU A 173 11.24 -18.99 9.53
C GLU A 173 10.59 -19.74 8.35
N GLU A 174 9.58 -19.14 7.71
CA GLU A 174 8.91 -19.72 6.54
C GLU A 174 9.80 -19.62 5.29
N GLU A 175 10.50 -18.51 5.11
CA GLU A 175 11.49 -18.34 4.04
C GLU A 175 12.61 -19.37 4.14
N GLU A 176 13.22 -19.54 5.33
CA GLU A 176 14.22 -20.57 5.55
C GLU A 176 13.70 -21.99 5.25
N ARG A 177 12.42 -22.25 5.57
CA ARG A 177 11.78 -23.53 5.28
C ARG A 177 11.63 -23.71 3.77
N GLN A 178 11.18 -22.67 3.06
CA GLN A 178 11.03 -22.69 1.62
C GLN A 178 12.37 -22.86 0.91
N GLU A 179 13.43 -22.17 1.34
CA GLU A 179 14.78 -22.34 0.81
C GLU A 179 15.30 -23.77 0.95
N LYS A 180 15.03 -24.41 2.10
CA LYS A 180 15.39 -25.82 2.32
C LYS A 180 14.65 -26.74 1.34
N LEU A 181 13.38 -26.46 1.02
CA LEU A 181 12.61 -27.21 0.02
C LEU A 181 13.14 -26.99 -1.40
N ASP A 182 13.50 -25.76 -1.75
CA ASP A 182 13.99 -25.40 -3.09
C ASP A 182 15.36 -26.02 -3.40
N GLN A 183 16.16 -26.32 -2.37
CA GLN A 183 17.41 -27.08 -2.51
C GLN A 183 17.19 -28.57 -2.79
N MET A 184 15.98 -29.10 -2.55
CA MET A 184 15.67 -30.50 -2.79
C MET A 184 15.33 -30.73 -4.27
N SER A 185 15.87 -31.80 -4.85
CA SER A 185 15.52 -32.18 -6.23
C SER A 185 14.07 -32.67 -6.37
N ILE A 186 13.53 -33.27 -5.30
CA ILE A 186 12.16 -33.77 -5.22
C ILE A 186 11.66 -33.58 -3.78
N VAL A 187 10.56 -32.85 -3.61
CA VAL A 187 9.81 -32.75 -2.34
C VAL A 187 8.75 -33.86 -2.34
N VAL A 188 9.00 -34.93 -1.57
CA VAL A 188 8.19 -36.17 -1.60
C VAL A 188 6.76 -35.91 -1.14
N GLU A 189 6.58 -35.00 -0.19
CA GLU A 189 5.29 -34.56 0.36
C GLU A 189 4.39 -33.93 -0.70
N ASN A 190 4.99 -33.30 -1.72
CA ASN A 190 4.27 -32.68 -2.84
C ASN A 190 3.89 -33.70 -3.93
N ILE A 191 4.32 -34.96 -3.83
CA ILE A 191 3.98 -36.00 -4.81
C ILE A 191 2.51 -36.40 -4.61
N PRO A 192 1.63 -36.21 -5.61
CA PRO A 192 0.24 -36.66 -5.50
C PRO A 192 0.15 -38.16 -5.22
N LYS A 193 -0.75 -38.57 -4.31
CA LYS A 193 -0.88 -39.97 -3.85
C LYS A 193 -0.95 -41.01 -4.96
N LYS A 194 -1.54 -40.68 -6.12
CA LYS A 194 -1.63 -41.57 -7.29
C LYS A 194 -0.27 -42.01 -7.88
N PHE A 195 0.82 -41.33 -7.53
CA PHE A 195 2.18 -41.64 -7.96
C PHE A 195 3.02 -42.34 -6.88
N LEU A 196 2.52 -42.43 -5.65
CA LEU A 196 3.14 -43.21 -4.59
C LEU A 196 2.79 -44.69 -4.82
N ARG A 197 3.78 -45.57 -4.81
CA ARG A 197 3.52 -47.03 -4.79
C ARG A 197 3.21 -47.42 -3.35
N ASP A 198 2.10 -48.13 -3.16
CA ASP A 198 1.81 -48.79 -1.88
C ASP A 198 2.99 -49.71 -1.53
N LEU A 199 3.67 -49.42 -0.41
CA LEU A 199 4.74 -50.26 0.16
C LEU A 199 4.16 -51.24 1.17
#